data_AF-A0A814GDG5-F1
#
_entry.id   AF-A0A814GDG5-F1
#
_cell.length_a   1.000
_cell.length_b   1.000
_cell.length_c   1.000
_cell.angle_alpha   90.00
_cell.angle_beta   90.00
_cell.angle_gamma   90.00
#
_symmetry.space_group_name_H-M   'P 1'
#
loop_
_entity.id
_entity.type
_entity.pdbx_description
1 polymer ?
#
loop_
_entity_poly.entity_id
_entity_poly.type
_entity_poly.pdbx_seq_one_letter_code
_entity_poly.pdbx_strand_id
1 'polypeptide(L)'
;MNAALCGRKCFSKLFQQCLNGTICNGTNSAICAGTCYDRNSQKCFNEILCNGSNAGICAGKCFNNVYSQRCFDGVLCNGFNSGMCNGKCYDRLSQTCIDGILCNSTDNAVCNGKCYNSIFQKCLQGVVYTLWPSILVCADKSYNSDYEKCVGGIVTPLYT
;
A
#
# COMPACT_ATOMS: atom_id res chain seq x y z
N MET A 1 -13.99 -6.33 -53.92
CA MET A 1 -13.02 -5.26 -53.57
C MET A 1 -12.98 -5.14 -52.05
N ASN A 2 -11.80 -5.28 -51.43
CA ASN A 2 -11.65 -5.26 -49.96
C ASN A 2 -11.28 -3.88 -49.41
N ALA A 3 -11.36 -2.84 -50.26
CA ALA A 3 -11.08 -1.46 -49.91
C ALA A 3 -12.39 -0.70 -49.63
N ALA A 4 -12.37 0.19 -48.63
CA ALA A 4 -13.43 1.17 -48.35
C ALA A 4 -12.84 2.53 -47.96
N LEU A 5 -13.67 3.56 -47.95
CA LEU A 5 -13.27 4.90 -47.55
C LEU A 5 -13.58 5.18 -46.08
N CYS A 6 -12.65 5.86 -45.41
CA CYS A 6 -12.76 6.49 -44.10
C CYS A 6 -12.47 7.99 -44.28
N GLY A 7 -13.53 8.80 -44.38
CA GLY A 7 -13.39 10.17 -44.90
C GLY A 7 -12.88 10.15 -46.35
N ARG A 8 -11.74 10.81 -46.62
CA ARG A 8 -11.12 10.86 -47.96
C ARG A 8 -10.02 9.81 -48.19
N LYS A 9 -9.91 8.81 -47.31
CA LYS A 9 -8.83 7.82 -47.31
C LYS A 9 -9.35 6.41 -47.49
N CYS A 10 -8.67 5.56 -48.26
CA CYS A 10 -9.01 4.15 -48.38
C CYS A 10 -8.42 3.30 -47.22
N PHE A 11 -9.13 2.28 -46.74
CA PHE A 11 -8.66 1.28 -45.77
C PHE A 11 -9.06 -0.14 -46.19
N SER A 12 -8.29 -1.14 -45.75
CA SER A 12 -8.60 -2.54 -46.00
C SER A 12 -9.51 -3.10 -44.92
N LYS A 13 -10.72 -3.50 -45.30
CA LYS A 13 -11.69 -4.04 -44.34
C LYS A 13 -11.26 -5.37 -43.71
N LEU A 14 -10.27 -6.07 -44.27
CA LEU A 14 -9.81 -7.36 -43.75
C LEU A 14 -9.06 -7.23 -42.41
N PHE A 15 -8.40 -6.09 -42.20
CA PHE A 15 -7.51 -5.91 -41.05
C PHE A 15 -7.72 -4.57 -40.34
N GLN A 16 -8.58 -3.70 -40.85
CA GLN A 16 -8.74 -2.35 -40.35
C GLN A 16 -10.20 -1.96 -40.32
N GLN A 17 -10.48 -0.95 -39.51
CA GLN A 17 -11.79 -0.34 -39.37
C GLN A 17 -11.64 1.18 -39.30
N CYS A 18 -12.59 1.91 -39.84
CA CYS A 18 -12.69 3.35 -39.67
C CYS A 18 -13.52 3.66 -38.42
N LEU A 19 -12.94 4.38 -37.46
CA LEU A 19 -13.54 4.79 -36.19
C LEU A 19 -13.39 6.29 -36.01
N ASN A 20 -14.51 7.03 -36.00
CA ASN A 20 -14.51 8.49 -35.86
C ASN A 20 -13.54 9.21 -36.80
N GLY A 21 -13.55 8.81 -38.08
CA GLY A 21 -12.61 9.34 -39.08
C GLY A 21 -11.17 8.86 -38.92
N THR A 22 -10.90 7.98 -37.97
CA THR A 22 -9.59 7.43 -37.66
C THR A 22 -9.58 5.95 -38.00
N ILE A 23 -8.69 5.52 -38.89
CA ILE A 23 -8.57 4.11 -39.22
C ILE A 23 -7.80 3.41 -38.09
N CYS A 24 -8.44 2.47 -37.40
CA CYS A 24 -7.81 1.62 -36.39
C CYS A 24 -7.45 0.24 -36.96
N ASN A 25 -6.24 -0.22 -36.62
CA ASN A 25 -5.69 -1.50 -37.05
C ASN A 25 -6.17 -2.65 -36.19
N GLY A 26 -6.36 -3.81 -36.77
CA GLY A 26 -7.16 -4.84 -36.13
C GLY A 26 -8.62 -4.47 -36.26
N THR A 27 -9.39 -5.46 -36.68
CA THR A 27 -10.84 -5.47 -36.47
C THR A 27 -11.20 -5.31 -34.99
N ASN A 28 -10.22 -5.42 -34.09
CA ASN A 28 -10.36 -5.29 -32.65
C ASN A 28 -9.72 -4.03 -32.05
N SER A 29 -9.66 -2.90 -32.75
CA SER A 29 -9.16 -1.64 -32.16
C SER A 29 -10.25 -0.60 -31.95
N ALA A 30 -10.08 0.28 -30.98
CA ALA A 30 -11.06 1.29 -30.57
C ALA A 30 -10.38 2.61 -30.23
N ILE A 31 -11.05 3.74 -30.39
CA ILE A 31 -10.49 5.06 -30.06
C ILE A 31 -10.71 5.40 -28.58
N CYS A 32 -9.71 5.95 -27.90
CA CYS A 32 -9.81 6.58 -26.58
C CYS A 32 -9.02 7.89 -26.60
N ALA A 33 -9.70 9.00 -26.32
CA ALA A 33 -9.17 10.35 -26.48
C ALA A 33 -8.44 10.57 -27.82
N GLY A 34 -9.07 10.10 -28.91
CA GLY A 34 -8.48 10.11 -30.26
C GLY A 34 -7.54 8.95 -30.59
N THR A 35 -7.19 8.09 -29.62
CA THR A 35 -6.18 7.04 -29.77
C THR A 35 -6.78 5.66 -29.98
N CYS A 36 -6.48 5.01 -31.10
CA CYS A 36 -6.79 3.60 -31.28
C CYS A 36 -6.01 2.76 -30.25
N TYR A 37 -6.66 2.14 -29.27
CA TYR A 37 -6.08 1.10 -28.46
C TYR A 37 -6.46 -0.26 -29.04
N ASP A 38 -5.48 -1.17 -29.08
CA ASP A 38 -5.74 -2.57 -29.34
C ASP A 38 -6.51 -3.10 -28.13
N ARG A 39 -7.75 -3.48 -28.40
CA ARG A 39 -8.66 -3.91 -27.34
C ARG A 39 -8.13 -5.14 -26.60
N ASN A 40 -7.21 -5.93 -27.17
CA ASN A 40 -6.69 -7.15 -26.54
C ASN A 40 -5.68 -6.90 -25.43
N SER A 41 -5.05 -5.73 -25.35
CA SER A 41 -3.83 -5.65 -24.54
C SER A 41 -3.43 -4.27 -24.01
N GLN A 42 -4.21 -3.22 -24.25
CA GLN A 42 -3.87 -1.87 -23.80
C GLN A 42 -5.11 -1.10 -23.35
N LYS A 43 -4.91 -0.13 -22.46
CA LYS A 43 -6.00 0.65 -21.86
C LYS A 43 -5.68 2.11 -21.88
N CYS A 44 -6.54 2.92 -22.50
CA CYS A 44 -6.40 4.35 -22.41
C CYS A 44 -7.26 4.93 -21.28
N PHE A 45 -6.68 5.87 -20.55
CA PHE A 45 -7.18 6.49 -19.34
C PHE A 45 -7.07 8.01 -19.50
N ASN A 46 -8.14 8.66 -19.97
CA ASN A 46 -8.19 10.13 -20.14
C ASN A 46 -6.93 10.67 -20.83
N GLU A 47 -6.70 10.25 -22.08
CA GLU A 47 -5.49 10.53 -22.88
C GLU A 47 -4.25 9.71 -22.49
N ILE A 48 -4.30 8.92 -21.43
CA ILE A 48 -3.15 8.13 -20.96
C ILE A 48 -3.31 6.66 -21.32
N LEU A 49 -2.68 6.23 -22.41
CA LEU A 49 -2.60 4.82 -22.81
C LEU A 49 -1.62 4.05 -21.91
N CYS A 50 -2.07 2.93 -21.37
CA CYS A 50 -1.33 2.08 -20.46
C CYS A 50 -1.31 0.63 -20.94
N ASN A 51 -0.16 0.00 -20.68
CA ASN A 51 0.19 -1.27 -21.26
C ASN A 51 -0.20 -2.47 -20.41
N GLY A 52 -0.65 -3.50 -21.11
CA GLY A 52 -1.19 -4.70 -20.51
C GLY A 52 -2.68 -4.52 -20.24
N SER A 53 -3.40 -5.61 -20.41
CA SER A 53 -4.79 -5.73 -20.00
C SER A 53 -5.01 -5.37 -18.52
N ASN A 54 -3.95 -5.47 -17.70
CA ASN A 54 -3.95 -5.19 -16.27
C ASN A 54 -3.35 -3.83 -15.88
N ALA A 55 -3.16 -2.94 -16.87
CA ALA A 55 -2.81 -1.57 -16.61
C ALA A 55 -3.87 -0.84 -15.76
N GLY A 56 -3.41 0.06 -14.90
CA GLY A 56 -4.19 1.08 -14.20
C GLY A 56 -3.44 2.41 -14.19
N ILE A 57 -4.07 3.47 -13.67
CA ILE A 57 -3.44 4.77 -13.43
C ILE A 57 -3.37 5.05 -11.93
N CYS A 58 -2.23 5.53 -11.46
CA CYS A 58 -2.02 6.06 -10.12
C CYS A 58 -1.32 7.41 -10.20
N ALA A 59 -1.98 8.48 -9.75
CA ALA A 59 -1.49 9.86 -9.87
C ALA A 59 -0.95 10.18 -11.28
N GLY A 60 -1.74 9.88 -12.31
CA GLY A 60 -1.36 10.11 -13.71
C GLY A 60 -0.30 9.18 -14.27
N LYS A 61 0.14 8.16 -13.53
CA LYS A 61 1.14 7.18 -13.97
C LYS A 61 0.52 5.81 -14.20
N CYS A 62 0.83 5.20 -15.34
CA CYS A 62 0.47 3.81 -15.58
C CYS A 62 1.14 2.90 -14.57
N PHE A 63 0.41 1.93 -14.04
CA PHE A 63 0.93 0.84 -13.25
C PHE A 63 0.31 -0.47 -13.69
N ASN A 64 0.95 -1.60 -13.39
CA ASN A 64 0.43 -2.90 -13.77
C ASN A 64 0.19 -3.75 -12.53
N ASN A 65 -1.07 -4.12 -12.33
CA ASN A 65 -1.53 -4.88 -11.17
C ASN A 65 -0.88 -6.28 -11.07
N VAL A 66 -0.35 -6.82 -12.18
CA VAL A 66 0.32 -8.13 -12.20
C VAL A 66 1.66 -8.09 -11.45
N TYR A 67 2.36 -6.96 -11.46
CA TYR A 67 3.67 -6.83 -10.82
C TYR A 67 3.57 -6.41 -9.35
N SER A 68 2.51 -6.81 -8.66
CA SER A 68 2.32 -6.53 -7.24
C SER A 68 2.18 -5.04 -6.91
N GLN A 69 1.79 -4.17 -7.85
CA GLN A 69 1.69 -2.74 -7.59
C GLN A 69 0.28 -2.35 -7.13
N ARG A 70 0.18 -1.50 -6.10
CA ARG A 70 -1.09 -0.96 -5.60
C ARG A 70 -1.05 0.56 -5.54
N CYS A 71 -2.12 1.22 -5.98
CA CYS A 71 -2.29 2.65 -5.78
C CYS A 71 -3.10 2.93 -4.51
N PHE A 72 -2.59 3.80 -3.65
CA PHE A 72 -3.27 4.30 -2.45
C PHE A 72 -3.25 5.83 -2.46
N ASP A 73 -4.41 6.46 -2.61
CA ASP A 73 -4.55 7.93 -2.61
C ASP A 73 -3.53 8.66 -3.50
N GLY A 74 -3.24 8.11 -4.69
CA GLY A 74 -2.28 8.66 -5.64
C GLY A 74 -0.81 8.25 -5.40
N VAL A 75 -0.53 7.43 -4.39
CA VAL A 75 0.80 6.88 -4.14
C VAL A 75 0.86 5.44 -4.62
N LEU A 76 1.83 5.14 -5.48
CA LEU A 76 2.07 3.78 -5.96
C LEU A 76 2.99 3.02 -5.00
N CYS A 77 2.48 1.93 -4.44
CA CYS A 77 3.21 1.02 -3.57
C CYS A 77 3.52 -0.30 -4.28
N ASN A 78 4.72 -0.82 -4.01
CA ASN A 78 5.19 -2.10 -4.55
C ASN A 78 5.01 -3.23 -3.53
N GLY A 79 4.45 -4.35 -3.98
CA GLY A 79 4.20 -5.54 -3.18
C GLY A 79 2.72 -5.84 -3.01
N PHE A 80 2.35 -7.12 -3.13
CA PHE A 80 0.96 -7.53 -2.91
C PHE A 80 0.53 -7.21 -1.49
N ASN A 81 1.44 -7.25 -0.52
CA ASN A 81 1.15 -6.97 0.88
C ASN A 81 1.38 -5.50 1.26
N SER A 82 1.47 -4.58 0.30
CA SER A 82 1.60 -3.16 0.63
C SER A 82 0.40 -2.62 1.40
N GLY A 83 0.66 -1.81 2.41
CA GLY A 83 -0.28 -0.89 3.04
C GLY A 83 0.19 0.55 2.92
N MET A 84 -0.65 1.47 3.39
CA MET A 84 -0.37 2.90 3.46
C MET A 84 -0.44 3.36 4.91
N CYS A 85 0.59 4.08 5.36
CA CYS A 85 0.67 4.65 6.71
C CYS A 85 1.16 6.09 6.61
N ASN A 86 0.30 7.08 6.86
CA ASN A 86 0.62 8.50 6.76
C ASN A 86 1.40 8.88 5.47
N GLY A 87 0.88 8.42 4.32
CA GLY A 87 1.47 8.71 3.01
C GLY A 87 2.71 7.87 2.65
N LYS A 88 3.11 6.92 3.50
CA LYS A 88 4.21 5.98 3.22
C LYS A 88 3.70 4.57 2.97
N CYS A 89 4.21 3.96 1.90
CA CYS A 89 4.04 2.54 1.65
C CYS A 89 4.74 1.72 2.74
N TYR A 90 4.13 0.63 3.17
CA TYR A 90 4.75 -0.32 4.09
C TYR A 90 4.38 -1.76 3.73
N ASP A 91 5.19 -2.73 4.15
CA ASP A 91 4.90 -4.15 3.97
C ASP A 91 4.13 -4.69 5.17
N ARG A 92 2.88 -5.12 4.97
CA ARG A 92 2.01 -5.64 6.03
C ARG A 92 2.48 -6.97 6.63
N LEU A 93 3.41 -7.68 5.97
CA LEU A 93 3.98 -8.91 6.53
C LEU A 93 5.06 -8.65 7.58
N SER A 94 5.71 -7.49 7.52
CA SER A 94 6.86 -7.17 8.37
C SER A 94 6.66 -5.89 9.19
N GLN A 95 5.61 -5.11 8.90
CA GLN A 95 5.38 -3.82 9.53
C GLN A 95 3.89 -3.63 9.86
N THR A 96 3.60 -2.80 10.86
CA THR A 96 2.25 -2.40 11.25
C THR A 96 2.15 -0.88 11.34
N CYS A 97 0.96 -0.34 11.05
CA CYS A 97 0.65 1.08 11.17
C CYS A 97 -0.32 1.28 12.33
N ILE A 98 0.10 2.02 13.35
CA ILE A 98 -0.68 2.25 14.57
C ILE A 98 -0.76 3.76 14.78
N ASP A 99 -1.96 4.33 14.74
CA ASP A 99 -2.20 5.78 14.86
C ASP A 99 -1.33 6.63 13.91
N GLY A 100 -1.09 6.11 12.69
CA GLY A 100 -0.26 6.77 11.69
C GLY A 100 1.26 6.61 11.90
N ILE A 101 1.68 5.80 12.87
CA ILE A 101 3.08 5.50 13.16
C ILE A 101 3.42 4.12 12.60
N LEU A 102 4.45 4.08 11.76
CA LEU A 102 4.93 2.85 11.16
C LEU A 102 5.91 2.14 12.09
N CYS A 103 5.62 0.88 12.41
CA CYS A 103 6.41 0.04 13.29
C CYS A 103 6.95 -1.20 12.54
N ASN A 104 8.22 -1.57 12.78
CA ASN A 104 8.94 -2.63 12.04
C ASN A 104 8.68 -4.07 12.50
N SER A 105 7.53 -4.31 13.14
CA SER A 105 7.07 -5.66 13.50
C SER A 105 5.56 -5.62 13.70
N THR A 106 4.88 -6.71 13.37
CA THR A 106 3.45 -6.89 13.63
C THR A 106 3.14 -6.95 15.12
N ASP A 107 4.13 -7.31 15.94
CA ASP A 107 3.99 -7.42 17.40
C ASP A 107 4.25 -6.09 18.12
N ASN A 108 4.51 -5.01 17.38
CA ASN A 108 4.72 -3.71 17.98
C ASN A 108 3.40 -3.05 18.37
N ALA A 109 3.45 -2.26 19.43
CA ALA A 109 2.44 -1.31 19.84
C ALA A 109 3.05 0.10 19.92
N VAL A 110 2.24 1.13 20.18
CA VAL A 110 2.70 2.53 20.29
C VAL A 110 2.54 3.03 21.71
N CYS A 111 3.59 3.68 22.23
CA CYS A 111 3.62 4.37 23.52
C CYS A 111 4.19 5.76 23.32
N ASN A 112 3.40 6.81 23.59
CA ASN A 112 3.78 8.21 23.44
C ASN A 112 4.50 8.51 22.10
N GLY A 113 3.90 8.03 21.01
CA GLY A 113 4.43 8.23 19.66
C GLY A 113 5.62 7.35 19.27
N LYS A 114 6.01 6.36 20.07
CA LYS A 114 7.12 5.44 19.78
C LYS A 114 6.67 4.00 19.75
N CYS A 115 7.16 3.25 18.77
CA CYS A 115 6.94 1.81 18.69
C CYS A 115 7.67 1.08 19.83
N TYR A 116 7.02 0.08 20.42
CA TYR A 116 7.61 -0.84 21.38
C TYR A 116 7.14 -2.27 21.10
N ASN A 117 7.92 -3.28 21.49
CA ASN A 117 7.54 -4.67 21.28
C ASN A 117 6.55 -5.11 22.37
N SER A 118 5.31 -5.40 22.00
CA SER A 118 4.25 -5.70 22.97
C SER A 118 4.33 -7.11 23.59
N ILE A 119 5.18 -7.98 23.04
CA ILE A 119 5.47 -9.31 23.61
C ILE A 119 6.33 -9.16 24.88
N PHE A 120 7.31 -8.25 24.86
CA PHE A 120 8.29 -8.11 25.94
C PHE A 120 8.22 -6.78 26.68
N GLN A 121 7.29 -5.89 26.34
CA GLN A 121 7.22 -4.57 26.95
C GLN A 121 5.77 -4.10 27.15
N LYS A 122 5.57 -3.14 28.06
CA LYS A 122 4.28 -2.48 28.31
C LYS A 122 4.42 -0.96 28.34
N CYS A 123 3.37 -0.25 27.90
CA CYS A 123 3.27 1.20 28.05
C CYS A 123 2.46 1.54 29.31
N LEU A 124 3.05 2.30 30.24
CA LEU A 124 2.37 2.83 31.42
C LEU A 124 2.68 4.32 31.53
N GLN A 125 1.63 5.16 31.56
CA GLN A 125 1.74 6.62 31.64
C GLN A 125 2.69 7.23 30.57
N GLY A 126 2.72 6.64 29.38
CA GLY A 126 3.57 7.10 28.28
C GLY A 126 5.04 6.65 28.35
N VAL A 127 5.39 5.78 29.30
CA VAL A 127 6.73 5.18 29.44
C VAL A 127 6.67 3.69 29.15
N VAL A 128 7.68 3.18 28.41
CA VAL A 128 7.79 1.77 28.03
C VAL A 128 8.64 1.03 29.07
N TYR A 129 8.13 -0.09 29.57
CA TYR A 129 8.78 -0.95 30.56
C TYR A 129 8.99 -2.35 29.99
N THR A 130 10.14 -2.96 30.26
CA THR A 130 10.43 -4.33 29.86
C THR A 130 9.79 -5.32 30.81
N LEU A 131 9.12 -6.33 30.27
CA LEU A 131 8.62 -7.49 31.00
C LEU A 131 9.75 -8.48 31.33
N TRP A 132 10.90 -8.39 30.65
CA TRP A 132 12.09 -9.21 30.90
C TRP A 132 13.37 -8.36 30.87
N PRO A 133 14.14 -8.23 31.98
CA PRO A 133 13.74 -8.65 33.34
C PRO A 133 12.44 -7.97 33.76
N SER A 134 11.72 -8.52 34.74
CA SER A 134 10.34 -8.19 35.10
C SER A 134 10.15 -6.79 35.71
N ILE A 135 10.59 -5.74 35.00
CA ILE A 135 10.54 -4.37 35.45
C ILE A 135 9.12 -3.83 35.27
N LEU A 136 8.40 -3.65 36.38
CA LEU A 136 7.05 -3.13 36.47
C LEU A 136 7.03 -1.75 37.13
N VAL A 137 5.85 -1.12 37.21
CA VAL A 137 5.66 0.19 37.88
C VAL A 137 4.80 0.05 39.12
N CYS A 138 5.20 0.73 40.18
CA CYS A 138 4.46 0.94 41.41
C CYS A 138 4.39 2.44 41.68
N ALA A 139 3.19 3.04 41.58
CA ALA A 139 2.99 4.49 41.58
C ALA A 139 3.86 5.20 40.51
N ASP A 140 4.95 5.84 40.92
CA ASP A 140 5.90 6.59 40.09
C ASP A 140 7.28 5.90 39.97
N LYS A 141 7.46 4.71 40.56
CA LYS A 141 8.74 3.99 40.58
C LYS A 141 8.69 2.69 39.78
N SER A 142 9.76 2.40 39.06
CA SER A 142 9.99 1.08 38.48
C SER A 142 10.57 0.13 39.52
N TYR A 143 10.13 -1.13 39.53
CA TYR A 143 10.66 -2.18 40.40
C TYR A 143 10.83 -3.49 39.63
N ASN A 144 11.78 -4.33 40.04
CA ASN A 144 11.92 -5.66 39.45
C ASN A 144 11.01 -6.63 40.20
N SER A 145 9.96 -7.15 39.55
CA SER A 145 9.03 -8.08 40.19
C SER A 145 9.63 -9.44 40.54
N ASP A 146 10.86 -9.72 40.09
CA ASP A 146 11.62 -10.91 40.50
C ASP A 146 12.21 -10.74 41.91
N TYR A 147 12.41 -9.50 42.37
CA TYR A 147 13.06 -9.18 43.66
C TYR A 147 12.20 -8.33 44.59
N GLU A 148 11.20 -7.64 44.06
CA GLU A 148 10.41 -6.63 44.75
C GLU A 148 8.91 -6.80 44.44
N LYS A 149 8.03 -6.24 45.29
CA LYS A 149 6.58 -6.19 45.09
C LYS A 149 6.02 -4.80 45.39
N CYS A 150 4.91 -4.47 44.75
CA CYS A 150 4.15 -3.24 44.99
C CYS A 150 3.01 -3.47 45.99
N VAL A 151 2.99 -2.77 47.12
CA VAL A 151 1.90 -2.79 48.11
C VAL A 151 1.46 -1.37 48.40
N GLY A 152 0.22 -1.03 48.05
CA GLY A 152 -0.34 0.31 48.30
C GLY A 152 0.45 1.46 47.67
N GLY A 153 1.14 1.23 46.55
CA GLY A 153 2.00 2.22 45.89
C GLY A 153 3.43 2.28 46.39
N ILE A 154 3.84 1.38 47.29
CA ILE A 154 5.21 1.30 47.82
C ILE A 154 5.90 0.03 47.32
N VAL A 155 7.12 0.17 46.82
CA VAL A 155 8.00 -0.95 46.42
C VAL A 155 8.67 -1.54 47.66
N THR A 156 8.54 -2.85 47.84
CA THR A 156 9.11 -3.59 48.98
C THR A 156 9.87 -4.83 48.51
N PRO A 157 11.03 -5.20 49.09
CA PRO A 157 11.72 -6.45 48.76
C PRO A 157 10.87 -7.70 49.03
N LEU A 158 11.04 -8.74 48.22
CA LEU A 158 10.40 -10.05 48.41
C LEU A 158 11.09 -10.88 49.50
N TYR A 159 12.40 -10.76 49.61
CA TYR A 159 13.24 -11.46 50.58
C TYR A 159 13.84 -10.42 51.53
N THR A 160 13.63 -10.60 52.82
CA THR A 160 14.17 -9.79 53.92
C THR A 160 15.01 -10.67 54.82
#